data_AF-A0A3D3YY29-F1
#
_entry.id   AF-A0A3D3YY29-F1
#
_cell.length_a   1.000
_cell.length_b   1.000
_cell.length_c   1.000
_cell.angle_alpha   90.00
_cell.angle_beta   90.00
_cell.angle_gamma   90.00
#
_symmetry.space_group_name_H-M   'P 1'
#
loop_
_entity.id
_entity.type
_entity.pdbx_description
1 polymer ?
#
loop_
_entity_poly.entity_id
_entity_poly.type
_entity_poly.pdbx_seq_one_letter_code
_entity_poly.pdbx_strand_id
1 'polypeptide(L)'
;MSRRVDPALTKRALSALKRAADKAKLSEEGLTEWEAEFLGSVEERLTKFGSAFADPDKGQLSAPLSLRQGLKVRQISKKGETEADKKSRTGFKAKDKPPTPTNRKSDKPKSDRPKPDKPRKPLARKTGLTSKGFRPKRAD
;
A
#
# COMPACT_ATOMS: atom_id res chain seq x y z
N MET A 1 8.41 10.58 26.09
CA MET A 1 8.55 9.10 25.98
C MET A 1 9.10 8.77 24.60
N SER A 2 10.17 7.98 24.51
CA SER A 2 10.66 7.46 23.23
C SER A 2 9.63 6.49 22.66
N ARG A 3 9.19 6.74 21.42
CA ARG A 3 8.18 5.92 20.78
C ARG A 3 8.78 4.56 20.42
N ARG A 4 8.13 3.46 20.81
CA ARG A 4 8.52 2.10 20.39
C ARG A 4 8.10 1.91 18.93
N VAL A 5 9.05 2.10 18.00
CA VAL A 5 8.88 1.75 16.59
C VAL A 5 9.53 0.38 16.34
N ASP A 6 8.89 -0.44 15.52
CA ASP A 6 9.41 -1.76 15.16
C ASP A 6 10.76 -1.62 14.41
N PRO A 7 11.84 -2.28 14.88
CA PRO A 7 13.15 -2.24 14.22
C PRO A 7 13.13 -2.73 12.76
N ALA A 8 12.16 -3.55 12.36
CA ALA A 8 12.01 -3.93 10.95
C ALA A 8 11.59 -2.74 10.08
N LEU A 9 10.71 -1.88 10.60
CA LEU A 9 10.26 -0.67 9.90
C LEU A 9 11.39 0.36 9.83
N THR A 10 12.19 0.51 10.90
CA THR A 10 13.34 1.41 10.91
C THR A 10 14.38 1.00 9.87
N LYS A 11 14.71 -0.29 9.78
CA LYS A 11 15.58 -0.86 8.74
C LYS A 11 15.02 -0.59 7.34
N ARG A 12 13.71 -0.78 7.13
CA ARG A 12 13.06 -0.48 5.85
C ARG A 12 13.17 1.00 5.49
N ALA A 13 13.04 1.90 6.46
CA ALA A 13 13.22 3.33 6.24
C ALA A 13 14.66 3.66 5.87
N LEU A 14 15.66 3.10 6.56
CA LEU A 14 17.08 3.25 6.22
C LEU A 14 17.37 2.75 4.80
N SER A 15 16.84 1.58 4.41
CA SER A 15 16.97 1.09 3.05
C SER A 15 16.31 2.00 2.01
N ALA A 16 15.20 2.66 2.36
CA ALA A 16 14.55 3.63 1.47
C ALA A 16 15.39 4.90 1.29
N LEU A 17 16.03 5.40 2.35
CA LEU A 17 16.96 6.54 2.28
C LEU A 17 18.16 6.22 1.38
N LYS A 18 18.77 5.05 1.57
CA LYS A 18 19.91 4.60 0.74
C LYS A 18 19.52 4.52 -0.73
N ARG A 19 18.38 3.89 -1.04
CA ARG A 19 17.86 3.83 -2.41
C ARG A 19 17.57 5.20 -3.00
N ALA A 20 17.06 6.14 -2.21
CA ALA A 20 16.81 7.49 -2.67
C ALA A 20 18.12 8.22 -2.99
N ALA A 21 19.13 8.08 -2.12
CA ALA A 21 20.47 8.62 -2.34
C ALA A 21 21.12 8.03 -3.59
N ASP A 22 21.04 6.71 -3.76
CA ASP A 22 21.60 6.04 -4.94
C ASP A 22 20.91 6.51 -6.22
N LYS A 23 19.57 6.55 -6.26
CA LYS A 23 18.84 7.08 -7.42
C LYS A 23 19.19 8.53 -7.73
N ALA A 24 19.34 9.37 -6.71
CA ALA A 24 19.73 10.76 -6.92
C ALA A 24 21.15 10.89 -7.49
N LYS A 25 22.09 10.00 -7.12
CA LYS A 25 23.44 9.96 -7.72
C LYS A 25 23.43 9.54 -9.19
N LEU A 26 22.47 8.73 -9.61
CA LEU A 26 22.27 8.38 -11.03
C LEU A 26 21.59 9.50 -11.84
N SER A 27 21.13 10.57 -11.19
CA SER A 27 20.47 11.69 -11.87
C SER A 27 21.50 12.71 -12.33
N GLU A 28 21.29 13.30 -13.51
CA GLU A 28 22.11 14.41 -14.01
C GLU A 28 22.13 15.62 -13.04
N GLU A 29 21.00 15.90 -12.39
CA GLU A 29 20.86 17.02 -11.44
C GLU A 29 21.39 16.71 -10.03
N GLY A 30 21.75 15.45 -9.75
CA GLY A 30 22.26 15.03 -8.43
C GLY A 30 21.33 15.32 -7.24
N LEU A 31 21.91 15.18 -6.04
CA LEU A 31 21.30 15.55 -4.77
C LEU A 31 21.64 17.02 -4.47
N THR A 32 20.64 17.83 -4.11
CA THR A 32 20.93 19.20 -3.64
C THR A 32 21.59 19.15 -2.26
N GLU A 33 22.37 20.17 -1.88
CA GLU A 33 23.03 20.24 -0.56
C GLU A 33 22.04 20.01 0.58
N TRP A 34 20.91 20.72 0.55
CA TRP A 34 19.85 20.56 1.53
C TRP A 34 19.22 19.15 1.53
N GLU A 35 19.13 18.48 0.38
CA GLU A 35 18.65 17.10 0.32
C GLU A 35 19.66 16.10 0.89
N ALA A 36 20.96 16.37 0.75
CA ALA A 36 22.02 15.59 1.38
C ALA A 36 21.96 15.70 2.91
N GLU A 37 21.89 16.93 3.41
CA GLU A 37 21.71 17.22 4.84
C GLU A 37 20.43 16.59 5.40
N PHE A 38 19.33 16.66 4.64
CA PHE A 38 18.05 16.06 5.02
C PHE A 38 18.17 14.54 5.18
N LEU A 39 18.77 13.83 4.22
CA LEU A 39 18.91 12.37 4.29
C LEU A 39 19.81 11.97 5.47
N GLY A 40 20.93 12.67 5.68
CA GLY A 40 21.84 12.42 6.81
C GLY A 40 21.17 12.62 8.17
N SER A 41 20.49 13.77 8.36
CA SER A 41 19.79 14.07 9.62
C SER A 41 18.70 13.04 9.96
N VAL A 42 17.97 12.56 8.94
CA VAL A 42 16.94 11.53 9.12
C VAL A 42 17.57 10.17 9.45
N GLU A 43 18.67 9.80 8.80
CA GLU A 43 19.41 8.56 9.06
C GLU A 43 19.97 8.51 10.48
N GLU A 44 20.60 9.59 10.94
CA GLU A 44 21.11 9.70 12.32
C GLU A 44 19.99 9.50 13.35
N ARG A 45 18.84 10.14 13.12
CA ARG A 45 17.71 10.06 14.06
C ARG A 45 17.05 8.68 14.06
N LEU A 46 16.95 8.03 12.91
CA LEU A 46 16.50 6.64 12.82
C LEU A 46 17.46 5.69 13.53
N THR A 47 18.77 5.92 13.44
CA THR A 47 19.78 5.10 14.09
C THR A 47 19.76 5.28 15.61
N LYS A 48 19.64 6.53 16.08
CA LYS A 48 19.67 6.87 17.51
C LYS A 48 18.37 6.54 18.24
N PHE A 49 17.22 6.77 17.62
CA PHE A 49 15.91 6.70 18.30
C PHE A 49 14.94 5.69 17.69
N GLY A 50 15.25 5.10 16.53
CA GLY A 50 14.32 4.27 15.79
C GLY A 50 13.17 5.03 15.12
N SER A 51 13.08 6.35 15.30
CA SER A 51 12.06 7.20 14.66
C SER A 51 12.67 8.55 14.31
N ALA A 52 12.39 9.03 13.10
CA ALA A 52 12.82 10.34 12.62
C ALA A 52 11.95 11.50 13.14
N PHE A 53 10.88 11.21 13.89
CA PHE A 53 9.98 12.21 14.43
C PHE A 53 9.39 11.79 15.79
N ALA A 54 9.15 12.77 16.66
CA ALA A 54 8.61 12.55 18.00
C ALA A 54 7.10 12.82 18.09
N ASP A 55 6.61 13.78 17.30
CA ASP A 55 5.25 14.30 17.36
C ASP A 55 4.23 13.36 16.68
N PRO A 56 3.20 12.86 17.39
CA PRO A 56 2.19 11.99 16.79
C PRO A 56 1.34 12.68 15.71
N ASP A 57 1.22 14.00 15.72
CA ASP A 57 0.40 14.72 14.73
C ASP A 57 1.07 14.79 13.35
N LYS A 58 2.37 14.50 13.30
CA LYS A 58 3.17 14.51 12.06
C LYS A 58 3.10 13.18 11.29
N GLY A 59 2.46 12.16 11.85
CA GLY A 59 2.21 10.90 11.14
C GLY A 59 1.91 9.72 12.04
N GLN A 60 1.81 8.54 11.43
CA GLN A 60 1.41 7.33 12.13
C GLN A 60 2.38 6.99 13.27
N LEU A 61 1.84 6.71 14.47
CA LEU A 61 2.62 6.36 15.66
C LEU A 61 3.60 5.20 15.40
N SER A 62 3.18 4.16 14.69
CA SER A 62 4.03 3.01 14.38
C SER A 62 5.05 3.27 13.27
N ALA A 63 4.93 4.35 12.51
CA ALA A 63 5.82 4.63 11.40
C ALA A 63 7.14 5.26 11.89
N PRO A 64 8.28 4.90 11.29
CA PRO A 64 9.58 5.50 11.59
C PRO A 64 9.78 6.89 10.96
N LEU A 65 9.01 7.22 9.91
CA LEU A 65 9.07 8.50 9.19
C LEU A 65 7.75 9.25 9.32
N SER A 66 7.81 10.57 9.44
CA SER A 66 6.63 11.43 9.29
C SER A 66 6.09 11.37 7.87
N LEU A 67 4.82 11.77 7.67
CA LEU A 67 4.22 11.81 6.33
C LEU A 67 5.05 12.67 5.36
N ARG A 68 5.46 13.87 5.80
CA ARG A 68 6.22 14.81 4.97
C ARG A 68 7.63 14.31 4.66
N GLN A 69 8.31 13.69 5.63
CA GLN A 69 9.61 13.06 5.39
C GLN A 69 9.50 11.95 4.34
N GLY A 70 8.49 11.08 4.47
CA GLY A 70 8.22 10.03 3.48
C GLY A 70 7.95 10.58 2.08
N LEU A 71 7.19 11.67 1.98
CA LEU A 71 6.95 12.35 0.70
C LEU A 71 8.24 12.93 0.10
N LYS A 72 9.10 13.55 0.93
CA LYS A 72 10.36 14.11 0.45
C LYS A 72 11.31 13.03 -0.06
N VAL A 73 11.45 11.91 0.64
CA VAL A 73 12.25 10.75 0.19
C VAL A 73 11.73 10.21 -1.15
N ARG A 74 10.41 10.17 -1.34
CA ARG A 74 9.81 9.79 -2.63
C ARG A 74 10.09 10.79 -3.74
N GLN A 75 10.08 12.09 -3.43
CA GLN A 75 10.41 13.13 -4.40
C GLN A 75 11.86 13.01 -4.85
N ILE A 76 12.81 12.83 -3.92
CA ILE A 76 14.23 12.58 -4.22
C ILE A 76 14.38 11.32 -5.09
N SER A 77 13.69 10.23 -4.71
CA SER A 77 13.72 8.98 -5.49
C SER A 77 13.17 9.16 -6.91
N LYS A 78 12.15 10.00 -7.09
CA LYS A 78 11.52 10.26 -8.39
C LYS A 78 12.35 11.21 -9.25
N LYS A 79 13.12 12.10 -8.63
CA LYS A 79 14.08 12.97 -9.34
C LYS A 79 15.09 12.15 -10.13
N GLY A 80 15.52 11.01 -9.56
CA GLY A 80 16.40 10.05 -10.24
C GLY A 80 15.74 8.89 -10.95
N GLU A 81 14.41 8.88 -11.07
CA GLU A 81 13.77 7.94 -11.98
C GLU A 81 13.72 8.52 -13.39
N THR A 82 14.26 7.77 -14.33
CA THR A 82 14.10 8.02 -15.76
C THR A 82 12.62 7.88 -16.16
N GLU A 83 12.23 8.46 -17.30
CA GLU A 83 10.85 8.35 -17.83
C GLU A 83 10.39 6.89 -18.04
N ALA A 84 11.33 5.97 -18.27
CA ALA A 84 11.05 4.54 -18.40
C ALA A 84 10.54 3.91 -17.08
N ASP A 85 11.14 4.27 -15.95
CA ASP A 85 10.71 3.79 -14.63
C ASP A 85 9.33 4.33 -14.21
N LYS A 86 8.98 5.55 -14.64
CA LYS A 86 7.66 6.13 -14.36
C LYS A 86 6.54 5.38 -15.10
N LYS A 87 6.83 4.87 -16.30
CA LYS A 87 5.86 4.16 -17.16
C LYS A 87 5.55 2.75 -16.68
N SER A 88 6.54 2.05 -16.10
CA SER A 88 6.39 0.66 -15.62
C SER A 88 5.40 0.52 -14.44
N ARG A 89 5.18 1.58 -13.65
CA ARG A 89 4.25 1.57 -12.50
C ARG A 89 2.78 1.65 -12.89
N THR A 90 2.46 2.01 -14.12
CA THR A 90 1.07 2.19 -14.61
C THR A 90 0.49 0.89 -15.19
N GLY A 91 1.28 -0.20 -15.24
CA GLY A 91 0.95 -1.43 -15.96
C GLY A 91 0.04 -2.45 -15.26
N PHE A 92 -0.28 -2.30 -13.97
CA PHE A 92 -1.24 -3.20 -13.29
C PHE A 92 -2.67 -2.68 -13.44
N LYS A 93 -3.20 -2.71 -14.65
CA LYS A 93 -4.65 -2.75 -14.86
C LYS A 93 -5.12 -4.10 -14.30
N ALA A 94 -5.93 -4.07 -13.26
CA ALA A 94 -6.61 -5.26 -12.76
C ALA A 94 -7.32 -5.91 -13.93
N LYS A 95 -6.90 -7.13 -14.30
CA LYS A 95 -7.56 -7.96 -15.32
C LYS A 95 -9.05 -7.98 -14.97
N ASP A 96 -9.87 -7.48 -15.89
CA ASP A 96 -11.31 -7.34 -15.74
C ASP A 96 -11.92 -8.61 -15.12
N LYS A 97 -12.38 -8.52 -13.88
CA LYS A 97 -13.35 -9.48 -13.38
C LYS A 97 -14.65 -9.18 -14.14
N PRO A 98 -15.25 -10.13 -14.86
CA PRO A 98 -16.44 -9.85 -15.64
C PRO A 98 -17.56 -9.33 -14.73
N PRO A 99 -18.28 -8.26 -15.11
CA PRO A 99 -19.43 -7.78 -14.34
C PRO A 99 -20.49 -8.89 -14.32
N THR A 100 -20.90 -9.28 -13.12
CA THR A 100 -22.06 -10.17 -12.93
C THR A 100 -23.28 -9.53 -13.61
N PRO A 101 -23.99 -10.22 -14.52
CA PRO A 101 -25.14 -9.65 -15.21
C PRO A 101 -26.30 -9.48 -14.22
N THR A 102 -26.52 -8.26 -13.75
CA THR A 102 -27.80 -7.90 -13.13
C THR A 102 -28.82 -7.74 -14.24
N ASN A 103 -29.76 -8.67 -14.26
CA ASN A 103 -30.83 -8.82 -15.23
C ASN A 103 -31.69 -7.54 -15.29
N ARG A 104 -31.39 -6.63 -16.23
CA ARG A 104 -32.30 -5.56 -16.63
C ARG A 104 -33.11 -6.05 -17.82
N LYS A 105 -34.39 -6.37 -17.60
CA LYS A 105 -35.38 -6.40 -18.67
C LYS A 105 -36.22 -5.13 -18.61
N SER A 106 -36.33 -4.52 -19.78
CA SER A 106 -36.89 -3.22 -20.11
C SER A 106 -38.43 -3.18 -20.08
N ASP A 107 -38.95 -2.01 -19.71
CA ASP A 107 -40.20 -1.31 -20.08
C ASP A 107 -41.57 -2.03 -20.33
N LYS A 108 -42.52 -1.74 -19.40
CA LYS A 108 -43.94 -1.23 -19.54
C LYS A 108 -45.08 -2.22 -19.94
N PRO A 109 -46.41 -2.05 -19.58
CA PRO A 109 -47.19 -0.99 -18.88
C PRO A 109 -48.05 -1.42 -17.63
N LYS A 110 -48.76 -0.44 -17.03
CA LYS A 110 -49.63 -0.44 -15.83
C LYS A 110 -50.67 -1.59 -15.70
N SER A 111 -50.89 -2.07 -14.47
CA SER A 111 -52.24 -2.42 -13.95
C SER A 111 -52.26 -2.51 -12.41
N ASP A 112 -53.27 -1.91 -11.78
CA ASP A 112 -53.54 -1.90 -10.35
C ASP A 112 -53.94 -3.28 -9.80
N ARG A 113 -53.34 -3.73 -8.67
CA ARG A 113 -53.92 -4.64 -7.67
C ARG A 113 -53.01 -4.84 -6.43
N PRO A 114 -53.58 -5.04 -5.21
CA PRO A 114 -52.83 -5.05 -3.96
C PRO A 114 -52.15 -6.41 -3.65
N LYS A 115 -51.19 -6.36 -2.72
CA LYS A 115 -50.23 -7.41 -2.33
C LYS A 115 -50.87 -8.73 -1.86
N PRO A 116 -50.13 -9.85 -1.96
CA PRO A 116 -50.14 -10.84 -0.88
C PRO A 116 -48.73 -11.18 -0.37
N ASP A 117 -48.60 -11.23 0.96
CA ASP A 117 -47.40 -11.66 1.69
C ASP A 117 -47.02 -13.11 1.34
N LYS A 118 -45.72 -13.35 1.11
CA LYS A 118 -45.16 -14.71 1.02
C LYS A 118 -43.96 -14.85 1.96
N PRO A 119 -43.88 -15.96 2.73
CA PRO A 119 -42.96 -16.10 3.86
C PRO A 119 -41.50 -16.26 3.40
N ARG A 120 -40.58 -15.65 4.15
CA ARG A 120 -39.13 -15.79 3.96
C ARG A 120 -38.71 -17.24 4.23
N LYS A 121 -38.14 -17.93 3.24
CA LYS A 121 -37.42 -19.20 3.44
C LYS A 121 -36.01 -18.92 3.97
N PRO A 122 -35.47 -19.69 4.94
CA PRO A 122 -34.17 -19.42 5.53
C PRO A 122 -33.03 -19.76 4.55
N LEU A 123 -32.10 -18.83 4.37
CA LEU A 123 -30.88 -19.06 3.60
C LEU A 123 -29.95 -19.98 4.41
N ALA A 124 -29.86 -21.25 3.98
CA ALA A 124 -28.87 -22.19 4.48
C ALA A 124 -27.44 -21.65 4.22
N ARG A 125 -26.66 -21.46 5.29
CA ARG A 125 -25.24 -21.12 5.23
C ARG A 125 -24.44 -22.33 4.72
N LYS A 126 -24.04 -22.32 3.45
CA LYS A 126 -23.03 -23.26 2.94
C LYS A 126 -21.64 -22.68 3.20
N THR A 127 -21.05 -23.03 4.34
CA THR A 127 -19.60 -22.95 4.54
C THR A 127 -18.96 -24.09 3.75
N GLY A 128 -18.31 -23.77 2.62
CA GLY A 128 -17.60 -24.72 1.78
C GLY A 128 -16.19 -24.24 1.52
N LEU A 129 -15.34 -24.23 2.55
CA LEU A 129 -13.90 -24.06 2.39
C LEU A 129 -13.34 -25.41 1.92
N THR A 130 -13.33 -25.66 0.60
CA THR A 130 -12.69 -26.84 0.05
C THR A 130 -11.18 -26.59 -0.05
N SER A 131 -10.41 -27.10 0.91
CA SER A 131 -8.95 -27.14 0.82
C SER A 131 -8.53 -28.16 -0.24
N LYS A 132 -8.22 -27.70 -1.45
CA LYS A 132 -7.47 -28.51 -2.41
C LYS A 132 -5.98 -28.36 -2.13
N GLY A 133 -5.37 -29.44 -1.64
CA GLY A 133 -3.96 -29.73 -1.90
C GLY A 133 -3.01 -29.61 -0.70
N PHE A 134 -3.01 -30.61 0.18
CA PHE A 134 -1.79 -31.04 0.87
C PHE A 134 -1.84 -32.55 1.08
N ARG A 135 -0.87 -33.29 0.53
CA ARG A 135 -0.68 -34.72 0.78
C ARG A 135 0.77 -34.91 1.25
N PRO A 136 1.03 -35.26 2.51
CA PRO A 136 2.38 -35.57 2.94
C PRO A 136 2.82 -36.91 2.33
N LYS A 137 4.05 -36.92 1.80
CA LYS A 137 4.73 -38.10 1.27
C LYS A 137 5.03 -39.05 2.43
N ARG A 138 4.60 -40.32 2.35
CA ARG A 138 5.03 -41.33 3.32
C ARG A 138 6.53 -41.59 3.11
N ALA A 139 7.28 -41.66 4.21
CA ALA A 139 8.66 -42.11 4.21
C ALA A 139 8.67 -43.64 4.23
N ASP A 140 9.49 -44.23 3.35
CA ASP A 140 9.96 -45.61 3.45
C ASP A 140 11.24 -45.64 4.31
#